data_AF-A0A5C4IX06-F1
#
_entry.id   AF-A0A5C4IX06-F1
#
_cell.length_a   1.000
_cell.length_b   1.000
_cell.length_c   1.000
_cell.angle_alpha   90.00
_cell.angle_beta   90.00
_cell.angle_gamma   90.00
#
_symmetry.space_group_name_H-M   'P 1'
#
loop_
_entity.id
_entity.type
_entity.pdbx_description
1 polymer ?
#
loop_
_entity_poly.entity_id
_entity_poly.type
_entity_poly.pdbx_seq_one_letter_code
_entity_poly.pdbx_strand_id
1 'polypeptide(L)'
;MAAEPAGQLGWKPLPVPPEQVFDSKDVETYLWEVTRDFMADIKGDQRGISWAATLFRLGQARTVAAGTEKAREADREQCSFADGPVMEALRSGEFVLLSDVSRDRRWPGYANAAAGHGVQSLLSVPIASEGGTSAAINLYAAFPHAFSSDDLLRSRSYARQVARALRVVVRVAERAEATAGIAVVQSSLVLVDLAVRSLMDEYGLSREGALRFLQTQALHHELDLRGAALNIVAPGPGREQRARAADAGSEPSGLGPGSPEGVADFRVVPPAELDHEADELRRAGGGADTDLPPTAEGRTA
;
A
#
# COMPACT_ATOMS: atom_id res chain seq x y z
N MET A 1 -22.00 0.87 28.04
CA MET A 1 -21.59 1.76 26.94
C MET A 1 -20.08 1.93 27.03
N ALA A 2 -19.33 1.06 26.37
CA ALA A 2 -17.88 1.17 26.28
C ALA A 2 -17.53 1.99 25.04
N ALA A 3 -16.62 2.94 25.20
CA ALA A 3 -16.08 3.77 24.13
C ALA A 3 -15.29 2.93 23.13
N GLU A 4 -15.53 3.14 21.83
CA GLU A 4 -14.66 2.64 20.77
C GLU A 4 -13.41 3.54 20.63
N PRO A 5 -12.21 2.98 20.39
CA PRO A 5 -11.00 3.77 20.26
C PRO A 5 -10.86 4.35 18.85
N ALA A 6 -10.50 5.63 18.82
CA ALA A 6 -10.09 6.37 17.64
C ALA A 6 -8.78 5.82 17.03
N GLY A 7 -8.63 5.99 15.71
CA GLY A 7 -7.32 6.04 15.06
C GLY A 7 -7.08 5.05 13.92
N GLN A 8 -7.94 5.02 12.89
CA GLN A 8 -7.52 4.52 11.58
C GLN A 8 -7.10 5.70 10.70
N LEU A 9 -5.78 5.87 10.55
CA LEU A 9 -5.14 6.76 9.58
C LEU A 9 -5.53 6.32 8.17
N GLY A 10 -6.40 7.10 7.53
CA GLY A 10 -6.81 6.89 6.15
C GLY A 10 -5.68 7.27 5.19
N TRP A 11 -4.94 6.27 4.69
CA TRP A 11 -3.98 6.45 3.61
C TRP A 11 -4.68 6.35 2.25
N LYS A 12 -4.43 7.31 1.34
CA LYS A 12 -4.67 7.18 -0.11
C LYS A 12 -3.34 7.24 -0.88
N PRO A 13 -3.26 6.62 -2.06
CA PRO A 13 -2.05 5.94 -2.51
C PRO A 13 -1.00 6.90 -3.07
N LEU A 14 0.26 6.56 -2.80
CA LEU A 14 1.46 7.09 -3.42
C LEU A 14 1.39 7.06 -4.96
N PRO A 15 2.20 7.87 -5.68
CA PRO A 15 2.38 7.69 -7.12
C PRO A 15 2.66 6.21 -7.41
N VAL A 16 1.92 5.67 -8.38
CA VAL A 16 2.01 4.26 -8.77
C VAL A 16 3.48 3.90 -8.98
N PRO A 17 4.01 2.86 -8.30
CA PRO A 17 5.31 2.32 -8.67
C PRO A 17 5.28 1.99 -10.17
N PRO A 18 6.44 2.00 -10.87
CA PRO A 18 6.50 1.55 -12.26
C PRO A 18 5.70 0.26 -12.38
N GLU A 19 4.85 0.17 -13.42
CA GLU A 19 3.96 -0.96 -13.69
C GLU A 19 4.54 -2.22 -13.06
N GLN A 20 3.92 -2.65 -11.96
CA GLN A 20 4.52 -3.60 -11.04
C GLN A 20 5.06 -4.74 -11.90
N VAL A 21 6.34 -5.10 -11.78
CA VAL A 21 6.96 -6.00 -12.76
C VAL A 21 6.18 -7.33 -12.91
N PHE A 22 5.41 -7.70 -11.88
CA PHE A 22 4.45 -8.82 -11.86
C PHE A 22 3.15 -8.64 -12.64
N ASP A 23 2.75 -7.40 -12.85
CA ASP A 23 1.67 -6.95 -13.71
C ASP A 23 2.15 -6.66 -15.15
N SER A 24 3.46 -6.82 -15.41
CA SER A 24 3.98 -6.69 -16.76
C SER A 24 3.44 -7.80 -17.65
N LYS A 25 3.01 -7.40 -18.84
CA LYS A 25 2.69 -8.29 -19.95
C LYS A 25 3.83 -9.27 -20.27
N ASP A 26 5.07 -8.92 -19.93
CA ASP A 26 6.23 -9.79 -20.09
C ASP A 26 6.18 -11.01 -19.15
N VAL A 27 5.76 -10.83 -17.90
CA VAL A 27 5.63 -11.94 -16.94
C VAL A 27 4.50 -12.87 -17.33
N GLU A 28 3.36 -12.30 -17.77
CA GLU A 28 2.25 -13.07 -18.33
C GLU A 28 2.71 -13.87 -19.56
N THR A 29 3.41 -13.24 -20.50
CA THR A 29 3.91 -13.89 -21.71
C THR A 29 4.90 -15.00 -21.37
N TYR A 30 5.85 -14.74 -20.47
CA TYR A 30 6.81 -15.74 -20.03
C TYR A 30 6.12 -16.95 -19.38
N LEU A 31 5.19 -16.71 -18.44
CA LEU A 31 4.45 -17.77 -17.77
C LEU A 31 3.58 -18.54 -18.77
N TRP A 32 3.01 -17.87 -19.76
CA TRP A 32 2.30 -18.53 -20.84
C TRP A 32 3.20 -19.49 -21.63
N GLU A 33 4.33 -19.01 -22.12
CA GLU A 33 5.24 -19.79 -22.95
C GLU A 33 5.85 -20.97 -22.19
N VAL A 34 6.40 -20.73 -21.00
CA VAL A 34 7.05 -21.78 -20.21
C VAL A 34 6.06 -22.85 -19.75
N THR A 35 4.82 -22.46 -19.42
CA THR A 35 3.79 -23.43 -19.01
C THR A 35 3.27 -24.21 -20.21
N ARG A 36 3.09 -23.57 -21.37
CA ARG A 36 2.74 -24.27 -22.61
C ARG A 36 3.78 -25.33 -22.97
N ASP A 37 5.06 -25.00 -22.88
CA ASP A 37 6.15 -25.94 -23.18
C ASP A 37 6.17 -27.10 -22.16
N PHE A 38 5.90 -26.82 -20.88
CA PHE A 38 5.70 -27.85 -19.86
C PHE A 38 4.50 -28.76 -20.17
N MET A 39 3.37 -28.17 -20.59
CA MET A 39 2.18 -28.94 -20.98
C MET A 39 2.46 -29.84 -22.19
N ALA A 40 3.29 -29.41 -23.13
CA ALA A 40 3.73 -30.26 -24.23
C ALA A 40 4.60 -31.44 -23.74
N ASP A 41 5.51 -31.22 -22.79
CA ASP A 41 6.36 -32.26 -22.20
C ASP A 41 5.56 -33.36 -21.48
N ILE A 42 4.51 -32.98 -20.74
CA ILE A 42 3.62 -33.95 -20.05
C ILE A 42 2.46 -34.47 -20.93
N LYS A 43 2.41 -34.06 -22.21
CA LYS A 43 1.31 -34.33 -23.15
C LYS A 43 -0.06 -33.93 -22.59
N GLY A 44 -0.10 -32.81 -21.88
CA GLY A 44 -1.26 -32.35 -21.13
C GLY A 44 -2.52 -32.18 -21.99
N ASP A 45 -2.40 -31.57 -23.17
CA ASP A 45 -3.53 -31.35 -24.07
C ASP A 45 -4.15 -32.68 -24.56
N GLN A 46 -3.32 -33.66 -24.92
CA GLN A 46 -3.77 -34.99 -25.35
C GLN A 46 -4.46 -35.76 -24.21
N ARG A 47 -4.10 -35.42 -22.97
CA ARG A 47 -4.68 -35.98 -21.74
C ARG A 47 -5.85 -35.14 -21.23
N GLY A 48 -6.25 -34.04 -21.88
CA GLY A 48 -7.32 -33.18 -21.40
C GLY A 48 -7.00 -32.46 -20.09
N ILE A 49 -5.72 -32.20 -19.82
CA ILE A 49 -5.26 -31.41 -18.67
C ILE A 49 -5.22 -29.95 -19.11
N SER A 50 -5.90 -29.10 -18.36
CA SER A 50 -5.86 -27.64 -18.50
C SER A 50 -5.10 -27.02 -17.34
N TRP A 51 -4.69 -25.76 -17.45
CA TRP A 51 -3.84 -25.13 -16.44
C TRP A 51 -4.16 -23.66 -16.24
N ALA A 52 -3.80 -23.15 -15.07
CA ALA A 52 -3.79 -21.72 -14.75
C ALA A 52 -2.56 -21.38 -13.90
N ALA A 53 -2.01 -20.18 -14.13
CA ALA A 53 -0.93 -19.60 -13.39
C ALA A 53 -1.44 -18.41 -12.59
N THR A 54 -1.12 -18.40 -11.30
CA THR A 54 -1.67 -17.43 -10.36
C THR A 54 -0.53 -16.77 -9.58
N LEU A 55 -0.58 -15.44 -9.50
CA LEU A 55 0.28 -14.65 -8.63
C LEU A 55 -0.52 -14.18 -7.42
N PHE A 56 0.13 -14.22 -6.27
CA PHE A 56 -0.40 -13.79 -4.98
C PHE A 56 0.48 -12.66 -4.46
N ARG A 57 -0.09 -11.48 -4.29
CA ARG A 57 0.62 -10.30 -3.78
C ARG A 57 -0.30 -9.49 -2.87
N LEU A 58 0.20 -9.08 -1.70
CA LEU A 58 -0.54 -8.24 -0.74
C LEU A 58 -1.96 -8.78 -0.42
N GLY A 59 -2.11 -10.11 -0.33
CA GLY A 59 -3.39 -10.76 -0.04
C GLY A 59 -4.35 -10.86 -1.22
N GLN A 60 -3.95 -10.41 -2.42
CA GLN A 60 -4.75 -10.53 -3.64
C GLN A 60 -4.19 -11.63 -4.54
N ALA A 61 -5.09 -12.51 -4.99
CA ALA A 61 -4.79 -13.54 -5.98
C ALA A 61 -5.20 -13.05 -7.37
N ARG A 62 -4.34 -13.29 -8.35
CA ARG A 62 -4.63 -12.97 -9.75
C ARG A 62 -4.14 -14.07 -10.66
N THR A 63 -5.07 -14.62 -11.45
CA THR A 63 -4.75 -15.54 -12.55
C THR A 63 -4.14 -14.74 -13.70
N VAL A 64 -2.83 -14.88 -13.89
CA VAL A 64 -2.07 -14.15 -14.91
C VAL A 64 -2.07 -14.83 -16.27
N ALA A 65 -2.11 -16.17 -16.30
CA ALA A 65 -2.12 -16.94 -17.55
C ALA A 65 -2.94 -18.22 -17.35
N ALA A 66 -3.60 -18.72 -18.40
CA ALA A 66 -4.38 -19.95 -18.31
C ALA A 66 -4.62 -20.60 -19.68
N GLY A 67 -4.39 -21.90 -19.80
CA GLY A 67 -4.50 -22.61 -21.08
C GLY A 67 -5.89 -22.60 -21.70
N THR A 68 -6.95 -22.43 -20.89
CA THR A 68 -8.33 -22.27 -21.35
C THR A 68 -9.09 -21.29 -20.46
N GLU A 69 -10.18 -20.72 -20.97
CA GLU A 69 -11.04 -19.84 -20.15
C GLU A 69 -11.69 -20.61 -18.99
N LYS A 70 -12.06 -21.87 -19.22
CA LYS A 70 -12.58 -22.75 -18.18
C LYS A 70 -11.59 -22.95 -17.03
N ALA A 71 -10.30 -23.10 -17.34
CA ALA A 71 -9.25 -23.18 -16.32
C ALA A 71 -9.07 -21.85 -15.58
N ARG A 72 -9.17 -20.71 -16.29
CA ARG A 72 -9.14 -19.38 -15.67
C ARG A 72 -10.29 -19.16 -14.70
N GLU A 73 -11.50 -19.59 -15.06
CA GLU A 73 -12.67 -19.52 -14.19
C GLU A 73 -12.53 -20.43 -12.97
N ALA A 74 -12.12 -21.69 -13.17
CA ALA A 74 -11.88 -22.62 -12.06
C ALA A 74 -10.81 -22.12 -11.09
N ASP A 75 -9.75 -21.47 -11.61
CA ASP A 75 -8.69 -20.87 -10.81
C ASP A 75 -9.17 -19.65 -10.01
N ARG A 76 -9.95 -18.76 -10.64
CA ARG A 76 -10.57 -17.62 -9.96
C ARG A 76 -11.50 -18.08 -8.85
N GLU A 77 -12.33 -19.08 -9.12
CA GLU A 77 -13.23 -19.67 -8.11
C GLU A 77 -12.43 -20.27 -6.95
N GLN A 78 -11.39 -21.05 -7.23
CA GLN A 78 -10.51 -21.61 -6.21
C GLN A 78 -9.88 -20.53 -5.33
N CYS A 79 -9.43 -19.43 -5.92
CA CYS A 79 -8.80 -18.32 -5.21
C CYS A 79 -9.79 -17.47 -4.40
N SER A 80 -11.10 -17.65 -4.58
CA SER A 80 -12.12 -17.00 -3.75
C SER A 80 -12.23 -17.62 -2.35
N PHE A 81 -11.76 -18.87 -2.19
CA PHE A 81 -11.77 -19.56 -0.91
C PHE A 81 -10.59 -19.10 -0.04
N ALA A 82 -10.87 -18.83 1.24
CA ALA A 82 -9.84 -18.51 2.23
C ALA A 82 -8.93 -19.70 2.55
N ASP A 83 -9.43 -20.93 2.35
CA ASP A 83 -8.68 -22.18 2.49
C ASP A 83 -9.02 -23.11 1.33
N GLY A 84 -8.00 -23.78 0.79
CA GLY A 84 -8.12 -24.60 -0.41
C GLY A 84 -6.77 -25.16 -0.87
N PRO A 85 -6.76 -25.99 -1.92
CA PRO A 85 -5.56 -26.70 -2.36
C PRO A 85 -4.39 -25.78 -2.69
N VAL A 86 -4.64 -24.68 -3.41
CA VAL A 86 -3.60 -23.71 -3.76
C VAL A 86 -3.10 -22.96 -2.54
N MET A 87 -3.98 -22.58 -1.62
CA MET A 87 -3.58 -21.89 -0.39
C MET A 87 -2.73 -22.80 0.50
N GLU A 88 -3.09 -24.09 0.59
CA GLU A 88 -2.29 -25.09 1.30
C GLU A 88 -0.93 -25.33 0.63
N ALA A 89 -0.90 -25.39 -0.70
CA ALA A 89 0.34 -25.54 -1.45
C ALA A 89 1.29 -24.36 -1.20
N LEU A 90 0.76 -23.13 -1.19
CA LEU A 90 1.53 -21.93 -0.89
C LEU A 90 2.00 -21.90 0.57
N ARG A 91 1.14 -22.29 1.51
CA ARG A 91 1.44 -22.29 2.96
C ARG A 91 2.50 -23.33 3.32
N SER A 92 2.40 -24.52 2.77
CA SER A 92 3.34 -25.63 3.03
C SER A 92 4.60 -25.55 2.18
N GLY A 93 4.54 -24.88 1.02
CA GLY A 93 5.59 -24.95 0.00
C GLY A 93 5.66 -26.29 -0.72
N GLU A 94 4.69 -27.18 -0.48
CA GLU A 94 4.64 -28.55 -1.01
C GLU A 94 3.51 -28.71 -2.02
N PHE A 95 3.64 -29.75 -2.85
CA PHE A 95 2.66 -30.02 -3.88
C PHE A 95 1.38 -30.56 -3.25
N VAL A 96 0.24 -30.02 -3.66
CA VAL A 96 -1.06 -30.52 -3.23
C VAL A 96 -1.73 -31.23 -4.39
N LEU A 97 -1.89 -32.54 -4.26
CA LEU A 97 -2.59 -33.39 -5.22
C LEU A 97 -3.96 -33.78 -4.67
N LEU A 98 -5.00 -33.54 -5.47
CA LEU A 98 -6.33 -34.11 -5.30
C LEU A 98 -6.52 -35.10 -6.44
N SER A 99 -6.29 -36.38 -6.17
CA SER A 99 -6.46 -37.42 -7.19
C SER A 99 -7.93 -37.64 -7.55
N ASP A 100 -8.85 -37.47 -6.62
CA ASP A 100 -10.29 -37.52 -6.87
C ASP A 100 -10.97 -36.48 -5.97
N VAL A 101 -11.40 -35.38 -6.57
CA VAL A 101 -12.05 -34.26 -5.88
C VAL A 101 -13.31 -34.71 -5.15
N SER A 102 -14.05 -35.70 -5.67
CA SER A 102 -15.29 -36.19 -5.05
C SER A 102 -15.06 -36.98 -3.76
N ARG A 103 -13.85 -37.51 -3.57
CA ARG A 103 -13.47 -38.34 -2.41
C ARG A 103 -12.65 -37.58 -1.38
N ASP A 104 -12.07 -36.45 -1.75
CA ASP A 104 -11.26 -35.64 -0.85
C ASP A 104 -12.14 -34.86 0.12
N ARG A 105 -11.92 -35.06 1.43
CA ARG A 105 -12.70 -34.43 2.49
C ARG A 105 -12.01 -33.24 3.15
N ARG A 106 -10.79 -32.88 2.71
CA ARG A 106 -10.01 -31.77 3.30
C ARG A 106 -10.68 -30.42 3.04
N TRP A 107 -11.25 -30.23 1.85
CA TRP A 107 -11.92 -28.97 1.46
C TRP A 107 -13.29 -29.21 0.81
N PRO A 108 -14.33 -29.53 1.61
CA PRO A 108 -15.67 -29.84 1.07
C PRO A 108 -16.29 -28.69 0.28
N GLY A 109 -16.06 -27.44 0.72
CA GLY A 109 -16.54 -26.25 0.02
C GLY A 109 -15.94 -26.10 -1.37
N TYR A 110 -14.60 -26.22 -1.46
CA TYR A 110 -13.89 -26.21 -2.74
C TYR A 110 -14.30 -27.39 -3.63
N ALA A 111 -14.42 -28.60 -3.09
CA ALA A 111 -14.75 -29.79 -3.87
C ALA A 111 -16.09 -29.64 -4.62
N ASN A 112 -17.09 -29.01 -3.99
CA ASN A 112 -18.37 -28.72 -4.62
C ASN A 112 -18.23 -27.69 -5.76
N ALA A 113 -17.48 -26.61 -5.53
CA ALA A 113 -17.23 -25.59 -6.56
C ALA A 113 -16.44 -26.17 -7.75
N ALA A 114 -15.39 -26.95 -7.47
CA ALA A 114 -14.59 -27.65 -8.47
C ALA A 114 -15.44 -28.57 -9.35
N ALA A 115 -16.41 -29.29 -8.76
CA ALA A 115 -17.36 -30.10 -9.51
C ALA A 115 -18.25 -29.27 -10.45
N GLY A 116 -18.65 -28.06 -10.05
CA GLY A 116 -19.36 -27.10 -10.91
C GLY A 116 -18.56 -26.68 -12.15
N HIS A 117 -17.23 -26.62 -12.04
CA HIS A 117 -16.33 -26.43 -13.17
C HIS A 117 -15.93 -27.75 -13.86
N GLY A 118 -16.49 -28.89 -13.47
CA GLY A 118 -16.14 -30.21 -14.04
C GLY A 118 -14.70 -30.63 -13.78
N VAL A 119 -14.06 -30.12 -12.72
CA VAL A 119 -12.74 -30.54 -12.26
C VAL A 119 -12.92 -31.77 -11.37
N GLN A 120 -12.26 -32.88 -11.73
CA GLN A 120 -12.31 -34.14 -10.97
C GLN A 120 -10.94 -34.53 -10.39
N SER A 121 -9.86 -33.96 -10.89
CA SER A 121 -8.55 -34.01 -10.24
C SER A 121 -7.80 -32.69 -10.43
N LEU A 122 -6.94 -32.38 -9.46
CA LEU A 122 -6.17 -31.15 -9.38
C LEU A 122 -4.74 -31.43 -8.89
N LEU A 123 -3.76 -30.80 -9.52
CA LEU A 123 -2.42 -30.65 -8.96
C LEU A 123 -2.09 -29.17 -8.80
N SER A 124 -1.94 -28.73 -7.56
CA SER A 124 -1.46 -27.39 -7.19
C SER A 124 0.04 -27.43 -6.93
N VAL A 125 0.77 -26.68 -7.76
CA VAL A 125 2.23 -26.61 -7.77
C VAL A 125 2.65 -25.23 -7.26
N PRO A 126 3.15 -25.11 -6.01
CA PRO A 126 3.65 -23.85 -5.52
C PRO A 126 4.98 -23.51 -6.20
N ILE A 127 5.12 -22.25 -6.57
CA ILE A 127 6.36 -21.67 -7.07
C ILE A 127 6.93 -20.81 -5.95
N ALA A 128 8.07 -21.23 -5.41
CA ALA A 128 8.75 -20.48 -4.38
C ALA A 128 9.21 -19.11 -4.91
N SER A 129 8.76 -18.04 -4.27
CA SER A 129 9.25 -16.68 -4.50
C SER A 129 9.59 -16.00 -3.18
N GLU A 130 10.56 -15.08 -3.26
CA GLU A 130 10.99 -14.22 -2.14
C GLU A 130 10.25 -12.88 -2.23
N GLY A 131 10.30 -12.04 -1.19
CA GLY A 131 9.82 -10.65 -1.28
C GLY A 131 8.32 -10.43 -1.11
N GLY A 132 7.61 -11.32 -0.41
CA GLY A 132 6.17 -11.16 -0.11
C GLY A 132 5.22 -11.40 -1.30
N THR A 133 5.77 -11.80 -2.45
CA THR A 133 5.01 -12.35 -3.57
C THR A 133 5.06 -13.87 -3.50
N SER A 134 3.97 -14.55 -3.85
CA SER A 134 3.89 -16.00 -4.00
C SER A 134 3.27 -16.34 -5.35
N ALA A 135 3.60 -17.49 -5.92
CA ALA A 135 3.05 -17.92 -7.20
C ALA A 135 2.68 -19.39 -7.15
N ALA A 136 1.69 -19.79 -7.93
CA ALA A 136 1.31 -21.19 -8.09
C ALA A 136 0.88 -21.48 -9.52
N ILE A 137 1.04 -22.74 -9.92
CA ILE A 137 0.48 -23.29 -11.15
C ILE A 137 -0.49 -24.38 -10.75
N ASN A 138 -1.72 -24.29 -11.24
CA ASN A 138 -2.75 -25.27 -11.00
C ASN A 138 -3.03 -26.03 -12.28
N LEU A 139 -2.98 -27.35 -12.22
CA LEU A 139 -3.32 -28.25 -13.32
C LEU A 139 -4.65 -28.93 -13.01
N TYR A 140 -5.60 -28.85 -13.93
CA TYR A 140 -6.97 -29.33 -13.77
C TYR A 140 -7.29 -30.40 -14.81
N ALA A 141 -7.93 -31.48 -14.39
CA ALA A 141 -8.44 -32.51 -15.30
C ALA A 141 -9.90 -32.88 -15.01
N ALA A 142 -10.63 -33.28 -16.05
CA ALA A 142 -12.04 -33.64 -15.99
C ALA A 142 -12.32 -35.10 -15.60
N PHE A 143 -11.29 -35.83 -15.18
CA PHE A 143 -11.36 -37.22 -14.72
C PHE A 143 -10.43 -37.41 -13.51
N PRO A 144 -10.71 -38.39 -12.64
CA PRO A 144 -9.89 -38.66 -11.47
C PRO A 144 -8.58 -39.33 -11.89
N HIS A 145 -7.59 -39.27 -11.00
CA HIS A 145 -6.27 -39.88 -11.11
C HIS A 145 -5.50 -39.46 -12.38
N ALA A 146 -5.67 -38.22 -12.82
CA ALA A 146 -5.05 -37.74 -14.04
C ALA A 146 -3.52 -37.55 -13.93
N PHE A 147 -2.99 -37.35 -12.72
CA PHE A 147 -1.57 -37.04 -12.48
C PHE A 147 -0.80 -38.24 -11.95
N SER A 148 0.27 -38.61 -12.66
CA SER A 148 1.18 -39.69 -12.32
C SER A 148 2.40 -39.19 -11.53
N SER A 149 3.16 -40.11 -10.94
CA SER A 149 4.41 -39.76 -10.26
C SER A 149 5.44 -39.08 -11.18
N ASP A 150 5.46 -39.43 -12.48
CA ASP A 150 6.33 -38.78 -13.47
C ASP A 150 5.92 -37.32 -13.70
N ASP A 151 4.60 -37.05 -13.75
CA ASP A 151 4.09 -35.69 -13.86
C ASP A 151 4.52 -34.84 -12.66
N LEU A 152 4.45 -35.39 -11.44
CA LEU A 152 4.91 -34.68 -10.24
C LEU A 152 6.40 -34.36 -10.30
N LEU A 153 7.24 -35.28 -10.79
CA LEU A 153 8.68 -35.05 -10.95
C LEU A 153 8.98 -33.97 -11.98
N ARG A 154 8.26 -33.96 -13.11
CA ARG A 154 8.38 -32.94 -14.15
C ARG A 154 7.89 -31.58 -13.65
N SER A 155 6.73 -31.54 -12.99
CA SER A 155 6.19 -30.35 -12.34
C SER A 155 7.18 -29.76 -11.32
N ARG A 156 7.93 -30.58 -10.58
CA ARG A 156 8.97 -30.10 -9.65
C ARG A 156 10.14 -29.42 -10.35
N SER A 157 10.59 -29.98 -11.47
CA SER A 157 11.67 -29.40 -12.27
C SER A 157 11.22 -28.08 -12.91
N TYR A 158 10.02 -28.08 -13.47
CA TYR A 158 9.38 -26.89 -14.03
C TYR A 158 9.18 -25.78 -12.98
N ALA A 159 8.61 -26.10 -11.81
CA ALA A 159 8.42 -25.12 -10.73
C ALA A 159 9.73 -24.47 -10.29
N ARG A 160 10.82 -25.23 -10.21
CA ARG A 160 12.15 -24.69 -9.91
C ARG A 160 12.68 -23.76 -11.01
N GLN A 161 12.42 -24.06 -12.27
CA GLN A 161 12.82 -23.21 -13.39
C GLN A 161 12.08 -21.87 -13.35
N VAL A 162 10.74 -21.92 -13.21
CA VAL A 162 9.91 -20.72 -13.13
C VAL A 162 10.25 -19.89 -11.89
N ALA A 163 10.47 -20.53 -10.74
CA ALA A 163 10.90 -19.86 -9.51
C ALA A 163 12.20 -19.07 -9.70
N ARG A 164 13.18 -19.63 -10.41
CA ARG A 164 14.46 -18.93 -10.69
C ARG A 164 14.25 -17.69 -11.54
N ALA A 165 13.43 -17.78 -12.59
CA ALA A 165 13.11 -16.64 -13.43
C ALA A 165 12.35 -15.56 -12.66
N LEU A 166 11.31 -15.94 -11.92
CA LEU A 166 10.54 -15.00 -11.11
C LEU A 166 11.36 -14.35 -10.00
N ARG A 167 12.34 -15.03 -9.39
CA ARG A 167 13.25 -14.40 -8.42
C ARG A 167 14.06 -13.25 -9.02
N VAL A 168 14.47 -13.34 -10.29
CA VAL A 168 15.16 -12.22 -10.97
C VAL A 168 14.19 -11.05 -11.13
N VAL A 169 12.95 -11.33 -11.55
CA VAL A 169 11.87 -10.34 -11.70
C VAL A 169 11.58 -9.65 -10.36
N VAL A 170 11.41 -10.40 -9.26
CA VAL A 170 11.21 -9.86 -7.90
C VAL A 170 12.35 -8.91 -7.54
N ARG A 171 13.61 -9.34 -7.68
CA ARG A 171 14.76 -8.55 -7.25
C ARG A 171 14.91 -7.26 -8.05
N VAL A 172 14.59 -7.28 -9.33
CA VAL A 172 14.57 -6.07 -10.16
C VAL A 172 13.44 -5.14 -9.71
N ALA A 173 12.25 -5.67 -9.45
CA ALA A 173 11.11 -4.91 -8.93
C ALA A 173 11.43 -4.25 -7.58
N GLU A 174 11.94 -5.00 -6.61
CA GLU A 174 12.31 -4.50 -5.28
C GLU A 174 13.37 -3.39 -5.37
N ARG A 175 14.38 -3.54 -6.24
CA ARG A 175 15.40 -2.49 -6.45
C ARG A 175 14.80 -1.23 -7.07
N ALA A 176 13.88 -1.38 -8.03
CA ALA A 176 13.18 -0.26 -8.63
C ALA A 176 12.29 0.46 -7.61
N GLU A 177 11.53 -0.28 -6.80
CA GLU A 177 10.71 0.26 -5.72
C GLU A 177 11.56 0.97 -4.66
N ALA A 178 12.68 0.39 -4.23
CA ALA A 178 13.60 1.02 -3.29
C ALA A 178 14.20 2.34 -3.84
N THR A 179 14.58 2.35 -5.12
CA THR A 179 15.11 3.56 -5.78
C THR A 179 14.04 4.65 -5.89
N ALA A 180 12.80 4.28 -6.24
CA ALA A 180 11.67 5.20 -6.28
C ALA A 180 11.33 5.76 -4.89
N GLY A 181 11.35 4.93 -3.85
CA GLY A 181 11.13 5.34 -2.46
C GLY A 181 12.13 6.40 -2.00
N ILE A 182 13.41 6.24 -2.35
CA ILE A 182 14.45 7.24 -2.05
C ILE A 182 14.17 8.56 -2.79
N ALA A 183 13.83 8.51 -4.08
CA ALA A 183 13.54 9.70 -4.87
C ALA A 183 12.33 10.49 -4.33
N VAL A 184 11.29 9.79 -3.84
CA VAL A 184 10.11 10.42 -3.23
C VAL A 184 10.47 11.09 -1.90
N VAL A 185 11.23 10.44 -1.03
CA VAL A 185 11.68 11.02 0.25
C VAL A 185 12.57 12.24 0.01
N GLN A 186 13.53 12.15 -0.91
CA GLN A 186 14.41 13.28 -1.25
C GLN A 186 13.64 14.47 -1.81
N SER A 187 12.70 14.23 -2.73
CA SER A 187 11.85 15.30 -3.28
C SER A 187 10.96 15.94 -2.22
N SER A 188 10.47 15.16 -1.26
CA SER A 188 9.67 15.66 -0.13
C SER A 188 10.48 16.57 0.78
N LEU A 189 11.74 16.19 1.09
CA LEU A 189 12.64 17.00 1.90
C LEU A 189 12.99 18.33 1.21
N VAL A 190 13.25 18.30 -0.10
CA VAL A 190 13.50 19.52 -0.89
C VAL A 190 12.29 20.45 -0.90
N LEU A 191 11.08 19.91 -1.06
CA LEU A 191 9.85 20.70 -1.03
C LEU A 191 9.56 21.28 0.35
N VAL A 192 9.77 20.51 1.42
CA VAL A 192 9.62 21.00 2.80
C VAL A 192 10.63 22.09 3.09
N ASP A 193 11.90 21.92 2.72
CA ASP A 193 12.92 22.96 2.92
C ASP A 193 12.61 24.24 2.11
N LEU A 194 12.09 24.10 0.88
CA LEU A 194 11.67 25.25 0.08
C LEU A 194 10.46 25.97 0.69
N ALA A 195 9.48 25.23 1.22
CA ALA A 195 8.33 25.80 1.90
C ALA A 195 8.72 26.50 3.21
N VAL A 196 9.61 25.89 4.01
CA VAL A 196 10.17 26.50 5.22
C VAL A 196 10.87 27.81 4.88
N ARG A 197 11.72 27.82 3.85
CA ARG A 197 12.39 29.06 3.39
C ARG A 197 11.39 30.11 2.92
N SER A 198 10.39 29.73 2.12
CA SER A 198 9.35 30.66 1.68
C SER A 198 8.57 31.27 2.85
N LEU A 199 8.26 30.48 3.88
CA LEU A 199 7.58 30.98 5.08
C LEU A 199 8.46 31.92 5.91
N MET A 200 9.75 31.62 6.00
CA MET A 200 10.71 32.50 6.66
C MET A 200 10.83 33.83 5.91
N ASP A 201 10.93 33.80 4.58
CA ASP A 201 11.10 34.99 3.75
C ASP A 201 9.81 35.84 3.65
N GLU A 202 8.63 35.21 3.53
CA GLU A 202 7.35 35.91 3.32
C GLU A 202 6.68 36.38 4.63
N TYR A 203 6.84 35.61 5.73
CA TYR A 203 6.16 35.88 7.01
C TYR A 203 7.13 36.19 8.16
N GLY A 204 8.44 36.22 7.90
CA GLY A 204 9.46 36.54 8.90
C GLY A 204 9.56 35.50 10.03
N LEU A 205 9.05 34.28 9.80
CA LEU A 205 9.04 33.23 10.82
C LEU A 205 10.47 32.72 11.07
N SER A 206 10.75 32.30 12.31
CA SER A 206 11.92 31.48 12.58
C SER A 206 11.77 30.11 11.91
N ARG A 207 12.88 29.41 11.69
CA ARG A 207 12.86 28.06 11.08
C ARG A 207 11.97 27.09 11.87
N GLU A 208 12.06 27.12 13.20
CA GLU A 208 11.19 26.33 14.08
C GLU A 208 9.72 26.78 13.99
N GLY A 209 9.47 28.08 13.84
CA GLY A 209 8.12 28.62 13.62
C GLY A 209 7.50 28.17 12.31
N ALA A 210 8.26 28.22 11.22
CA ALA A 210 7.83 27.78 9.88
C ALA A 210 7.56 26.26 9.83
N LEU A 211 8.38 25.44 10.49
CA LEU A 211 8.15 24.00 10.62
C LEU A 211 6.89 23.68 11.42
N ARG A 212 6.67 24.35 12.56
CA ARG A 212 5.43 24.19 13.34
C ARG A 212 4.19 24.62 12.55
N PHE A 213 4.30 25.69 11.78
CA PHE A 213 3.24 26.15 10.89
C PHE A 213 2.89 25.09 9.84
N LEU A 214 3.89 24.52 9.16
CA LEU A 214 3.72 23.42 8.20
C LEU A 214 3.06 22.18 8.84
N GLN A 215 3.51 21.77 10.03
CA GLN A 215 2.93 20.64 10.76
C GLN A 215 1.46 20.90 11.13
N THR A 216 1.16 22.12 11.56
CA THR A 216 -0.21 22.54 11.92
C THR A 216 -1.12 22.52 10.69
N GLN A 217 -0.63 23.04 9.55
CA GLN A 217 -1.35 22.99 8.27
C GLN A 217 -1.59 21.56 7.79
N ALA A 218 -0.58 20.69 7.88
CA ALA A 218 -0.71 19.28 7.54
C ALA A 218 -1.78 18.58 8.39
N LEU A 219 -1.78 18.84 9.70
CA LEU A 219 -2.75 18.27 10.63
C LEU A 219 -4.18 18.79 10.38
N HIS A 220 -4.35 20.10 10.18
CA HIS A 220 -5.66 20.72 9.97
C HIS A 220 -6.32 20.35 8.63
N HIS A 221 -5.52 20.06 7.61
CA HIS A 221 -6.01 19.72 6.28
C HIS A 221 -5.92 18.23 5.94
N GLU A 222 -5.56 17.37 6.91
CA GLU A 222 -5.33 15.93 6.71
C GLU A 222 -4.35 15.64 5.56
N LEU A 223 -3.37 16.52 5.36
CA LEU A 223 -2.34 16.39 4.32
C LEU A 223 -1.07 15.76 4.90
N ASP A 224 -0.29 15.10 4.05
CA ASP A 224 1.10 14.81 4.39
C ASP A 224 1.94 16.10 4.39
N LEU A 225 3.08 16.08 5.10
CA LEU A 225 3.99 17.24 5.20
C LEU A 225 4.43 17.79 3.84
N ARG A 226 4.58 16.90 2.85
CA ARG A 226 4.89 17.25 1.46
C ARG A 226 3.73 18.02 0.80
N GLY A 227 2.50 17.55 0.96
CA GLY A 227 1.30 18.19 0.42
C GLY A 227 1.07 19.56 1.04
N ALA A 228 1.30 19.70 2.35
CA ALA A 228 1.30 20.99 3.02
C ALA A 228 2.40 21.92 2.45
N ALA A 229 3.60 21.41 2.22
CA ALA A 229 4.70 22.17 1.61
C ALA A 229 4.41 22.60 0.17
N LEU A 230 3.80 21.73 -0.65
CA LEU A 230 3.40 22.04 -2.02
C LEU A 230 2.37 23.18 -2.10
N ASN A 231 1.40 23.21 -1.18
CA ASN A 231 0.40 24.28 -1.13
C ASN A 231 1.01 25.67 -0.81
N ILE A 232 2.16 25.68 -0.13
CA ILE A 232 2.88 26.91 0.21
C ILE A 232 3.77 27.35 -0.95
N VAL A 233 4.45 26.41 -1.61
CA VAL A 233 5.39 26.69 -2.72
C VAL A 233 4.68 27.01 -4.04
N ALA A 234 3.53 26.39 -4.32
CA ALA A 234 2.76 26.60 -5.53
C ALA A 234 1.41 27.30 -5.21
N PRO A 235 1.39 28.62 -5.00
CA PRO A 235 0.14 29.33 -4.79
C PRO A 235 -0.74 29.24 -6.06
N GLY A 236 -2.00 28.85 -5.90
CA GLY A 236 -2.98 28.81 -6.99
C GLY A 236 -3.15 30.18 -7.70
N PRO A 237 -3.80 30.21 -8.89
CA PRO A 237 -3.78 31.34 -9.83
C PRO A 237 -4.42 32.66 -9.34
N GLY A 238 -4.89 32.72 -8.09
CA GLY A 238 -5.46 33.93 -7.48
C GLY A 238 -4.45 35.03 -7.12
N ARG A 239 -3.13 34.75 -7.12
CA ARG A 239 -2.10 35.74 -6.75
C ARG A 239 -1.56 36.55 -7.93
N GLU A 240 -1.54 36.02 -9.16
CA GLU A 240 -1.15 36.81 -10.36
C GLU A 240 -2.12 37.97 -10.60
N GLN A 241 -3.41 37.79 -10.30
CA GLN A 241 -4.42 38.85 -10.44
C GLN A 241 -4.23 39.99 -9.40
N ARG A 242 -3.72 39.69 -8.20
CA ARG A 242 -3.47 40.68 -7.14
C ARG A 242 -2.19 41.47 -7.38
N ALA A 243 -1.15 40.83 -7.92
CA ALA A 243 0.06 41.51 -8.37
C ALA A 243 -0.23 42.44 -9.56
N ARG A 244 -1.09 42.01 -10.51
CA ARG A 244 -1.55 42.87 -11.62
C ARG A 244 -2.52 43.98 -11.19
N ALA A 245 -3.30 43.78 -10.12
CA ALA A 245 -4.17 44.82 -9.56
C ALA A 245 -3.40 45.87 -8.73
N ALA A 246 -2.26 45.50 -8.12
CA ALA A 246 -1.40 46.45 -7.42
C ALA A 246 -0.56 47.34 -8.35
N ASP A 247 -0.35 46.91 -9.61
CA ASP A 247 0.32 47.70 -10.66
C ASP A 247 -0.66 48.62 -11.43
N ALA A 248 -1.97 48.48 -11.20
CA ALA A 248 -3.01 49.24 -11.88
C ALA A 248 -3.84 50.08 -10.89
N GLY A 249 -3.31 51.24 -10.49
CA GLY A 249 -4.15 52.39 -10.11
C GLY A 249 -3.84 53.06 -8.77
N SER A 250 -3.01 54.11 -8.82
CA SER A 250 -3.05 55.21 -7.86
C SER A 250 -4.10 56.23 -8.31
N GLU A 251 -5.13 56.51 -7.48
CA GLU A 251 -5.32 57.79 -6.77
C GLU A 251 -6.73 57.91 -6.12
N PRO A 252 -6.88 58.72 -5.05
CA PRO A 252 -7.99 58.66 -4.09
C PRO A 252 -8.99 59.83 -4.23
N SER A 253 -10.24 59.64 -3.78
CA SER A 253 -11.13 60.74 -3.38
C SER A 253 -12.18 60.25 -2.37
N GLY A 254 -12.38 61.05 -1.31
CA GLY A 254 -12.99 60.62 -0.05
C GLY A 254 -14.43 61.08 0.24
N LEU A 255 -14.85 60.74 1.48
CA LEU A 255 -16.06 61.09 2.27
C LEU A 255 -17.41 60.65 1.64
N GLY A 256 -18.29 59.81 2.21
CA GLY A 256 -18.69 59.39 3.59
C GLY A 256 -20.23 59.55 3.70
N PRO A 257 -20.97 59.08 4.73
CA PRO A 257 -21.00 57.81 5.47
C PRO A 257 -22.35 57.05 5.35
N GLY A 258 -22.40 55.77 5.74
CA GLY A 258 -23.64 55.01 5.89
C GLY A 258 -23.40 53.59 6.42
N SER A 259 -23.44 53.42 7.75
CA SER A 259 -23.60 52.14 8.45
C SER A 259 -25.06 51.65 8.38
N PRO A 260 -25.43 50.41 8.81
CA PRO A 260 -24.70 49.37 9.55
C PRO A 260 -24.75 48.00 8.79
N GLU A 261 -24.18 46.86 9.19
CA GLU A 261 -24.26 46.13 10.46
C GLU A 261 -23.53 44.79 10.27
N GLY A 262 -22.85 44.28 11.31
CA GLY A 262 -22.54 42.84 11.44
C GLY A 262 -21.09 42.41 11.18
N VAL A 263 -20.44 41.99 12.28
CA VAL A 263 -19.20 41.19 12.38
C VAL A 263 -17.89 41.98 12.36
N ALA A 264 -17.58 42.60 13.50
CA ALA A 264 -16.21 42.89 13.92
C ALA A 264 -16.05 42.47 15.38
N ASP A 265 -15.29 41.40 15.63
CA ASP A 265 -14.18 41.45 16.59
C ASP A 265 -13.34 40.16 16.52
N PHE A 266 -12.25 40.22 15.76
CA PHE A 266 -11.08 39.39 16.02
C PHE A 266 -9.87 40.30 15.91
N ARG A 267 -9.39 40.75 17.07
CA ARG A 267 -8.14 41.48 17.17
C ARG A 267 -7.00 40.46 17.09
N VAL A 268 -6.21 40.54 16.03
CA VAL A 268 -4.94 39.81 15.96
C VAL A 268 -3.98 40.50 16.92
N VAL A 269 -3.56 39.78 17.95
CA VAL A 269 -2.55 40.23 18.92
C VAL A 269 -1.16 40.08 18.28
N PRO A 270 -0.32 41.13 18.24
CA PRO A 270 1.01 41.04 17.68
C PRO A 270 1.95 40.19 18.57
N PRO A 271 3.00 39.56 18.01
CA PRO A 271 3.80 38.53 18.69
C PRO A 271 4.52 38.98 19.96
N ALA A 272 4.71 40.28 20.16
CA ALA A 272 5.43 40.83 21.30
C ALA A 272 4.66 40.73 22.64
N GLU A 273 3.33 40.57 22.60
CA GLU A 273 2.50 40.47 23.81
C GLU A 273 2.32 39.01 24.30
N LEU A 274 2.54 38.01 23.44
CA LEU A 274 2.47 36.58 23.81
C LEU A 274 3.64 36.12 24.69
N ASP A 275 4.80 36.79 24.58
CA ASP A 275 5.97 36.50 25.41
C ASP A 275 5.84 37.09 26.83
N HIS A 276 5.02 38.14 27.04
CA HIS A 276 4.80 38.76 28.36
C HIS A 276 3.84 37.95 29.24
N GLU A 277 2.75 37.39 28.68
CA GLU A 277 1.81 36.54 29.44
C GLU A 277 2.47 35.25 29.95
N ALA A 278 3.39 34.67 29.18
CA ALA A 278 4.10 33.45 29.55
C ALA A 278 5.09 33.67 30.72
N ASP A 279 5.65 34.87 30.87
CA ASP A 279 6.58 35.21 31.94
C ASP A 279 5.88 35.63 33.25
N GLU A 280 4.68 36.23 33.17
CA GLU A 280 3.84 36.49 34.35
C GLU A 280 3.29 35.20 34.98
N LEU A 281 2.86 34.23 34.16
CA LEU A 281 2.40 32.91 34.62
C LEU A 281 3.51 32.09 35.30
N ARG A 282 4.78 32.28 34.93
CA ARG A 282 5.94 31.65 35.61
C ARG A 282 6.25 32.29 36.96
N ARG A 283 6.03 33.60 37.13
CA ARG A 283 6.22 34.28 38.43
C ARG A 283 5.09 33.99 39.42
N ALA A 284 3.87 33.73 38.94
CA ALA A 284 2.73 33.40 39.79
C ALA A 284 2.73 31.94 40.31
N GLY A 285 3.52 31.03 39.70
CA GLY A 285 3.61 29.61 40.11
C GLY A 285 4.67 29.29 41.19
N GLY A 286 5.42 30.29 41.66
CA GLY A 286 6.49 30.10 42.64
C GLY A 286 6.03 30.35 44.08
N GLY A 287 5.32 29.41 44.70
CA GLY A 287 5.04 29.49 46.13
C GLY A 287 4.03 28.47 46.65
N ALA A 288 4.50 27.26 46.99
CA ALA A 288 4.03 26.49 48.15
C ALA A 288 4.90 25.23 48.31
N ASP A 289 5.80 25.29 49.28
CA ASP A 289 6.52 24.17 49.88
C ASP A 289 5.61 23.42 50.88
N THR A 290 6.06 22.24 51.34
CA THR A 290 5.48 21.25 52.27
C THR A 290 4.52 20.22 51.63
N ASP A 291 4.64 18.90 51.83
CA ASP A 291 5.26 18.14 52.92
C ASP A 291 5.59 16.69 52.46
N LEU A 292 6.70 16.11 52.91
CA LEU A 292 7.15 14.73 52.65
C LEU A 292 6.75 13.81 53.81
N PRO A 293 6.42 12.52 53.56
CA PRO A 293 6.97 11.47 54.41
C PRO A 293 7.52 10.25 53.63
N PRO A 294 8.35 9.41 54.29
CA PRO A 294 9.49 8.76 53.64
C PRO A 294 9.18 7.41 52.98
N THR A 295 9.94 7.13 51.93
CA THR A 295 10.09 5.84 51.26
C THR A 295 10.74 4.81 52.19
N ALA A 296 10.04 3.71 52.46
CA ALA A 296 10.61 2.53 53.08
C ALA A 296 11.37 1.70 52.04
N GLU A 297 12.61 1.39 52.37
CA GLU A 297 13.59 0.63 51.61
C GLU A 297 13.11 -0.79 51.26
N GLY A 298 13.56 -1.24 50.09
CA GLY A 298 13.46 -2.63 49.66
C GLY A 298 14.28 -3.56 50.56
N ARG A 299 13.78 -4.79 50.69
CA ARG A 299 14.55 -5.92 51.19
C ARG A 299 14.45 -7.06 50.20
N THR A 300 15.60 -7.39 49.62
CA THR A 300 15.93 -8.69 49.05
C THR A 300 16.01 -9.74 50.16
N ALA A 301 15.31 -10.85 49.97
CA ALA A 301 15.75 -12.24 50.23
C ALA A 301 14.59 -13.18 49.83
#